data_AF-A0A7Y9TBW0-F1
#
_entry.id   AF-A0A7Y9TBW0-F1
#
_cell.length_a   1.000
_cell.length_b   1.000
_cell.length_c   1.000
_cell.angle_alpha   90.00
_cell.angle_beta   90.00
_cell.angle_gamma   90.00
#
_symmetry.space_group_name_H-M   'P 1'
#
loop_
_entity.id
_entity.type
_entity.pdbx_description
1 polymer ?
#
loop_
_entity_poly.entity_id
_entity_poly.type
_entity_poly.pdbx_seq_one_letter_code
_entity_poly.pdbx_strand_id
1 'polypeptide(L)' 'MTPDKHFIIDVHPRHPQVSIAAGFSGHGFKFSSVVGEILFDLAMTKNASSDIALFSASRFRPQ' A
#
# COMPACT_ATOMS: atom_id res chain seq x y z
N MET A 1 -12.88 2.57 -4.79
CA MET A 1 -12.94 1.19 -4.26
C MET A 1 -12.14 0.31 -5.21
N THR A 2 -11.34 -0.62 -4.71
CA THR A 2 -10.60 -1.59 -5.53
C THR A 2 -11.53 -2.75 -5.93
N PRO A 3 -11.26 -3.47 -7.05
CA PRO A 3 -12.10 -4.58 -7.49
C PRO A 3 -12.21 -5.71 -6.46
N ASP A 4 -11.13 -5.99 -5.74
CA ASP A 4 -11.03 -7.02 -4.70
C ASP A 4 -11.36 -6.51 -3.28
N LYS A 5 -11.68 -5.22 -3.15
CA LYS A 5 -11.95 -4.52 -1.88
C LYS A 5 -10.77 -4.55 -0.89
N HIS A 6 -9.55 -4.89 -1.32
CA HIS A 6 -8.32 -4.79 -0.53
C HIS A 6 -7.61 -3.45 -0.74
N PHE A 7 -6.74 -3.08 0.20
CA PHE A 7 -5.98 -1.84 0.13
C PHE A 7 -4.98 -1.85 -1.03
N ILE A 8 -4.49 -0.66 -1.37
CA ILE A 8 -3.26 -0.51 -2.14
C ILE A 8 -2.26 0.18 -1.22
N ILE A 9 -1.17 -0.51 -0.91
CA ILE A 9 -0.02 0.04 -0.18
C ILE A 9 1.22 -0.36 -0.97
N ASP A 10 1.89 0.62 -1.58
CA ASP A 10 3.00 0.36 -2.50
C ASP A 10 3.89 1.60 -2.69
N VAL A 11 5.02 1.44 -3.38
CA VAL A 11 5.83 2.54 -3.90
C VAL A 11 5.52 2.74 -5.38
N HIS A 12 5.48 3.98 -5.84
CA HIS A 12 5.22 4.25 -7.25
C HIS A 12 6.35 3.67 -8.13
N PRO A 13 6.03 2.86 -9.17
CA PRO A 13 7.02 2.07 -9.90
C PRO A 13 8.06 2.89 -10.68
N ARG A 14 7.76 4.16 -10.99
CA ARG A 14 8.70 5.10 -11.65
C ARG A 14 9.22 6.21 -10.73
N HIS A 15 8.68 6.32 -9.51
CA HIS A 15 8.99 7.42 -8.59
C HIS A 15 9.21 6.84 -7.18
N PRO A 16 10.41 6.33 -6.88
CA PRO A 16 10.69 5.62 -5.63
C PRO A 16 10.55 6.48 -4.37
N GLN A 17 10.44 7.80 -4.51
CA GLN A 17 10.16 8.75 -3.43
C GLN A 17 8.66 8.97 -3.15
N VAL A 18 7.77 8.26 -3.87
CA VAL A 18 6.32 8.40 -3.74
C VAL A 18 5.73 7.11 -3.19
N SER A 19 5.27 7.15 -1.95
CA SER A 19 4.50 6.08 -1.32
C SER A 19 3.00 6.25 -1.60
N ILE A 20 2.30 5.13 -1.83
CA ILE A 20 0.88 5.09 -2.17
C ILE A 20 0.14 4.35 -1.07
N ALA A 21 -0.92 4.95 -0.54
CA ALA A 21 -1.91 4.33 0.32
C ALA A 21 -3.31 4.71 -0.17
N ALA A 22 -4.01 3.78 -0.80
CA ALA A 22 -5.28 4.06 -1.46
C ALA A 22 -6.21 2.83 -1.45
N GLY A 23 -7.41 2.97 -2.01
CA GLY A 23 -8.28 1.81 -2.23
C GLY A 23 -8.86 1.19 -0.96
N PHE A 24 -8.96 1.94 0.13
CA PHE A 24 -9.44 1.48 1.46
C PHE A 24 -10.87 0.92 1.52
N SER A 25 -11.62 1.03 0.42
CA SER A 25 -12.87 0.29 0.18
C SER A 25 -13.90 0.33 1.33
N GLY A 26 -13.99 1.47 2.02
CA GLY A 26 -14.96 1.74 3.08
C GLY A 26 -14.60 1.16 4.46
N HIS A 27 -13.46 0.48 4.61
CA HIS A 27 -13.08 -0.17 5.87
C HIS A 27 -11.66 0.14 6.36
N GLY A 28 -10.96 1.07 5.71
CA GLY A 28 -9.58 1.43 6.07
C GLY A 28 -9.39 2.23 7.36
N PHE A 29 -10.41 2.91 7.87
CA PHE A 29 -10.24 3.82 9.02
C PHE A 29 -9.71 3.11 10.27
N LYS A 30 -10.19 1.90 10.56
CA LYS A 30 -9.73 1.07 11.69
C LYS A 30 -8.27 0.62 11.58
N PHE A 31 -7.67 0.74 10.40
CA PHE A 31 -6.26 0.42 10.15
C PHE A 31 -5.39 1.67 10.00
N SER A 32 -5.94 2.87 10.18
CA SER A 32 -5.23 4.13 9.91
C SER A 32 -3.92 4.27 10.69
N SER A 33 -3.87 3.81 11.96
CA SER A 33 -2.67 3.82 12.78
C SER A 33 -1.55 2.96 12.18
N VAL A 34 -1.80 1.67 11.93
CA VAL A 34 -0.80 0.75 11.37
C VAL A 34 -0.42 1.12 9.94
N VAL A 35 -1.36 1.64 9.14
CA VAL A 35 -1.06 2.14 7.79
C VAL A 35 -0.12 3.35 7.85
N GLY A 36 -0.27 4.23 8.85
CA GLY A 36 0.64 5.36 9.06
C GLY A 36 2.07 4.91 9.36
N GLU A 37 2.24 3.90 10.20
CA GLU A 37 3.54 3.30 10.52
C GLU A 37 4.19 2.67 9.27
N ILE A 38 3.41 1.89 8.50
CA ILE A 38 3.88 1.30 7.24
C ILE A 38 4.31 2.38 6.24
N LEU A 39 3.55 3.47 6.13
CA LEU A 39 3.89 4.59 5.24
C LEU A 39 5.14 5.32 5.68
N PHE A 40 5.37 5.46 6.99
CA PHE A 40 6.60 6.01 7.54
C PHE A 40 7.80 5.16 7.14
N ASP A 41 7.73 3.84 7.34
CA ASP A 41 8.80 2.91 6.98
C ASP A 41 9.08 2.93 5.47
N LEU A 42 8.03 2.90 4.64
CA LEU A 42 8.14 3.01 3.18
C LEU A 42 8.83 4.31 2.76
N ALA A 43 8.46 5.44 3.37
CA ALA A 43 9.00 6.75 3.02
C ALA A 43 10.44 6.96 3.50
N MET A 44 10.79 6.47 4.70
CA MET A 44 12.10 6.71 5.31
C MET A 44 13.13 5.64 4.95
N THR A 45 12.73 4.37 4.99
CA THR A 45 13.68 3.24 4.86
C THR A 45 13.60 2.55 3.50
N LYS A 46 12.54 2.81 2.73
CA LYS A 46 12.20 2.09 1.49
C LYS A 46 12.02 0.58 1.68
N ASN A 47 11.96 0.11 2.92
CA ASN A 47 11.58 -1.24 3.26
C ASN A 47 10.14 -1.21 3.74
N ALA A 48 9.27 -1.92 3.03
CA ALA A 48 8.02 -2.36 3.59
C ALA A 48 8.23 -3.76 4.15
N SER A 49 7.59 -4.08 5.28
CA SER A 49 7.50 -5.46 5.74
C SER A 49 6.96 -6.34 4.60
N SER A 50 7.49 -7.57 4.48
CA SER A 50 6.99 -8.61 3.56
C SER A 50 5.47 -8.84 3.67
N ASP A 51 4.87 -8.41 4.78
CA ASP A 51 3.45 -8.53 5.09
C ASP A 51 2.51 -7.72 4.20
N ILE A 52 2.99 -6.72 3.44
CA ILE A 52 2.12 -5.91 2.56
C ILE A 52 2.06 -6.38 1.11
N ALA A 53 2.66 -7.52 0.77
CA ALA A 53 2.67 -8.05 -0.60
C ALA A 53 1.26 -8.21 -1.19
N LEU A 54 0.28 -8.60 -0.37
CA LEU A 54 -1.14 -8.69 -0.73
C LEU A 54 -1.72 -7.34 -1.22
N PHE A 55 -1.17 -6.23 -0.75
CA PHE A 55 -1.66 -4.88 -1.05
C PHE A 55 -0.89 -4.18 -2.17
N SER A 56 0.04 -4.86 -2.85
CA SER A 56 0.76 -4.29 -3.98
C SER A 56 -0.20 -3.89 -5.11
N ALA A 57 0.10 -2.78 -5.77
CA ALA A 57 -0.62 -2.34 -6.96
C ALA A 57 -0.39 -3.28 -8.16
N SER A 58 0.74 -4.01 -8.19
CA SER A 58 1.03 -4.93 -9.29
C SER A 58 0.21 -6.21 -9.27
N ARG A 59 -0.55 -6.50 -8.20
CA ARG A 59 -1.40 -7.71 -8.11
C ARG A 59 -2.49 -7.79 -9.19
N PHE A 60 -2.82 -6.67 -9.82
CA PHE A 60 -3.79 -6.60 -10.92
C PHE A 60 -3.14 -6.61 -12.31
N ARG A 61 -1.81 -6.71 -12.41
CA ARG A 61 -1.16 -6.85 -13.71
C ARG A 61 -1.40 -8.26 -14.25
N PRO A 62 -1.74 -8.41 -15.55
CA PRO A 62 -1.69 -9.71 -16.20
C PRO A 62 -0.26 -10.27 -16.09
N GLN A 63 -0.14 -11.59 -15.93
CA GLN A 63 1.15 -12.28 -16.01
C GLN A 63 1.73 -12.20 -17.43
#